data_AF-V5ESM6-F1
#
_entry.id   AF-V5ESM6-F1
#
_cell.length_a   1.000
_cell.length_b   1.000
_cell.length_c   1.000
_cell.angle_alpha   90.00
_cell.angle_beta   90.00
_cell.angle_gamma   90.00
#
_symmetry.space_group_name_H-M   'P 1'
#
loop_
_entity.id
_entity.type
_entity.pdbx_description
1 polymer ?
#
loop_
_entity_poly.entity_id
_entity_poly.type
_entity_poly.pdbx_seq_one_letter_code
_entity_poly.pdbx_strand_id
1 'polypeptide(L)'
;MSAPLITPPVPSTPTAPPHAIPLKSHLPAPPLVTIQGADAASGSAGDLSPTIIDMDIFSQLLEMDDEDDREFSKSIVWNYFDQAVTTFKEMDAALSTKNLTELSTLGHFLKGSSAAVGVIKVRDHCEHMQHYGKCHGEDGVSKLTEEEALEKLTVTLTDVKVQYKEAAKALKAFYDEEDEGEDEEEATPAETEAKADPPTTEKAEASA
;
A
#
# COMPACT_ATOMS: atom_id res chain seq x y z
N MET A 1 23.41 57.08 55.10
CA MET A 1 22.40 56.12 55.58
C MET A 1 21.70 55.59 54.34
N SER A 2 21.84 54.31 54.04
CA SER A 2 21.35 53.73 52.77
C SER A 2 20.19 52.80 53.03
N ALA A 3 19.08 52.98 52.33
CA ALA A 3 17.93 52.08 52.42
C ALA A 3 18.17 50.81 51.58
N PRO A 4 17.67 49.63 52.00
CA PRO A 4 17.72 48.43 51.20
C PRO A 4 16.68 48.49 50.06
N LEU A 5 17.08 48.04 48.87
CA LEU A 5 16.16 47.83 47.75
C LEU A 5 15.39 46.52 47.96
N ILE A 6 14.06 46.60 48.01
CA ILE A 6 13.17 45.44 47.99
C ILE A 6 12.87 45.10 46.52
N THR A 7 13.18 43.87 46.11
CA THR A 7 12.80 43.33 44.80
C THR A 7 11.41 42.69 44.83
N PRO A 8 10.60 42.82 43.76
CA PRO A 8 9.31 42.15 43.66
C PRO A 8 9.47 40.65 43.35
N PRO A 9 8.49 39.80 43.73
CA PRO A 9 8.49 38.38 43.35
C PRO A 9 8.21 38.20 41.85
N VAL A 10 8.88 37.24 41.23
CA VAL A 10 8.58 36.79 39.85
C VAL A 10 7.39 35.82 39.84
N PRO A 11 6.50 35.89 38.82
CA PRO A 11 5.38 34.97 38.70
C PRO A 11 5.86 33.59 38.20
N SER A 12 5.42 32.52 38.87
CA SER A 12 5.64 31.14 38.40
C SER A 12 4.74 30.82 37.21
N THR A 13 5.32 30.36 36.10
CA THR A 13 4.58 29.83 34.95
C THR A 13 4.06 28.40 35.22
N PRO A 14 2.92 28.00 34.62
CA PRO A 14 2.42 26.64 34.75
C PRO A 14 3.26 25.66 33.93
N THR A 15 3.65 24.54 34.55
CA THR A 15 4.37 23.44 33.89
C THR A 15 3.46 22.73 32.89
N ALA A 16 3.85 22.72 31.61
CA ALA A 16 3.20 21.89 30.59
C ALA A 16 3.54 20.40 30.79
N PRO A 17 2.64 19.46 30.48
CA PRO A 17 2.91 18.03 30.60
C PRO A 17 3.93 17.56 29.55
N PRO A 18 4.89 16.69 29.90
CA PRO A 18 5.69 15.95 28.93
C PRO A 18 4.85 14.85 28.25
N HIS A 19 5.41 14.24 27.19
CA HIS A 19 4.81 13.17 26.35
C HIS A 19 3.89 13.62 25.21
N ALA A 20 4.20 14.73 24.54
CA ALA A 20 4.01 14.76 23.09
C ALA A 20 5.13 13.92 22.44
N ILE A 21 4.81 12.70 22.00
CA ILE A 21 5.75 11.88 21.21
C ILE A 21 5.87 12.55 19.83
N PRO A 22 7.09 12.83 19.32
CA PRO A 22 7.24 13.40 17.99
C PRO A 22 6.91 12.34 16.93
N LEU A 23 5.74 12.47 16.28
CA LEU A 23 5.37 11.66 15.13
C LEU A 23 6.41 11.87 14.02
N LYS A 24 7.30 10.89 13.84
CA LYS A 24 8.46 10.94 12.94
C LYS A 24 8.52 9.74 12.01
N SER A 25 7.40 9.52 11.35
CA SER A 25 7.25 8.63 10.20
C SER A 25 6.94 9.48 8.96
N HIS A 26 7.85 10.41 8.58
CA HIS A 26 7.71 11.13 7.32
C HIS A 26 8.12 10.21 6.16
N LEU A 27 7.26 9.23 5.88
CA LEU A 27 7.15 8.70 4.54
C LEU A 27 6.56 9.83 3.67
N PRO A 28 7.06 10.04 2.45
CA PRO A 28 6.39 10.93 1.51
C PRO A 28 5.01 10.34 1.20
N ALA A 29 3.97 11.18 1.21
CA ALA A 29 2.71 10.79 0.58
C ALA A 29 2.98 10.57 -0.93
N PRO A 30 2.32 9.58 -1.58
CA PRO A 30 2.45 9.42 -3.02
C PRO A 30 2.05 10.72 -3.72
N PRO A 31 2.73 11.12 -4.82
CA PRO A 31 2.43 12.37 -5.50
C PRO A 31 0.99 12.35 -6.01
N LEU A 32 0.26 13.45 -5.79
CA LEU A 32 -1.11 13.61 -6.29
C LEU A 32 -1.06 13.83 -7.81
N VAL A 33 -1.05 12.72 -8.56
CA VAL A 33 -1.12 12.72 -10.02
C VAL A 33 -2.42 13.37 -10.47
N THR A 34 -2.31 14.36 -11.35
CA THR A 34 -3.43 15.03 -12.04
C THR A 34 -3.15 14.92 -13.53
N ILE A 35 -3.85 14.02 -14.21
CA ILE A 35 -3.70 13.76 -15.64
C ILE A 35 -5.04 14.02 -16.35
N GLN A 36 -4.97 14.41 -17.63
CA GLN A 36 -6.08 14.95 -18.39
C GLN A 36 -5.88 14.68 -19.88
N GLY A 37 -6.64 13.73 -20.44
CA GLY A 37 -6.68 13.41 -21.87
C GLY A 37 -6.37 11.94 -22.13
N ALA A 38 -7.20 11.29 -22.95
CA ALA A 38 -7.11 9.87 -23.26
C ALA A 38 -6.59 9.62 -24.68
N ASP A 39 -5.94 8.47 -24.87
CA ASP A 39 -6.26 7.54 -25.97
C ASP A 39 -6.04 6.10 -25.43
N ALA A 40 -6.72 5.09 -25.97
CA ALA A 40 -6.96 3.83 -25.24
C ALA A 40 -6.14 2.63 -25.76
N ALA A 41 -5.25 2.10 -24.92
CA ALA A 41 -4.53 0.84 -25.16
C ALA A 41 -5.22 -0.34 -24.43
N SER A 42 -5.59 -1.39 -25.17
CA SER A 42 -6.45 -2.47 -24.66
C SER A 42 -5.67 -3.60 -23.96
N GLY A 43 -5.05 -3.30 -22.82
CA GLY A 43 -4.59 -4.34 -21.87
C GLY A 43 -5.76 -5.18 -21.35
N SER A 44 -5.60 -6.50 -21.24
CA SER A 44 -6.70 -7.40 -20.85
C SER A 44 -6.83 -7.49 -19.32
N ALA A 45 -7.63 -6.60 -18.73
CA ALA A 45 -7.89 -6.57 -17.29
C ALA A 45 -8.75 -7.76 -16.82
N GLY A 46 -8.12 -8.92 -16.63
CA GLY A 46 -8.76 -10.16 -16.16
C GLY A 46 -9.30 -10.07 -14.72
N ASP A 47 -10.54 -10.56 -14.53
CA ASP A 47 -11.33 -10.75 -13.29
C ASP A 47 -11.36 -9.61 -12.22
N LEU A 48 -10.72 -8.47 -12.44
CA LEU A 48 -10.77 -7.34 -11.52
C LEU A 48 -12.19 -6.74 -11.47
N SER A 49 -12.90 -7.07 -10.39
CA SER A 49 -14.28 -6.66 -10.19
C SER A 49 -14.40 -5.12 -10.08
N PRO A 50 -15.19 -4.45 -10.94
CA PRO A 50 -15.30 -2.98 -10.99
C PRO A 50 -16.05 -2.37 -9.80
N THR A 51 -16.49 -3.19 -8.84
CA THR A 51 -17.06 -2.79 -7.54
C THR A 51 -16.02 -2.76 -6.42
N ILE A 52 -14.77 -3.16 -6.72
CA ILE A 52 -13.64 -3.24 -5.78
C ILE A 52 -12.54 -2.27 -6.24
N ILE A 53 -12.16 -2.37 -7.51
CA ILE A 53 -11.11 -1.58 -8.16
C ILE A 53 -11.74 -0.71 -9.26
N ASP A 54 -11.34 0.55 -9.29
CA ASP A 54 -11.74 1.59 -10.23
C ASP A 54 -10.98 1.37 -11.55
N MET A 55 -11.61 0.73 -12.53
CA MET A 55 -10.95 0.32 -13.78
C MET A 55 -10.41 1.48 -14.60
N ASP A 56 -11.03 2.66 -14.53
CA ASP A 56 -10.55 3.84 -15.25
C ASP A 56 -9.24 4.34 -14.63
N ILE A 57 -9.16 4.39 -13.29
CA ILE A 57 -7.95 4.78 -12.56
C ILE A 57 -6.85 3.70 -12.65
N PHE A 58 -7.23 2.43 -12.55
CA PHE A 58 -6.25 1.34 -12.59
C PHE A 58 -5.67 1.13 -14.00
N SER A 59 -6.46 1.30 -15.07
CA SER A 59 -5.92 1.34 -16.44
C SER A 59 -4.93 2.49 -16.63
N GLN A 60 -5.22 3.69 -16.11
CA GLN A 60 -4.27 4.82 -16.12
C GLN A 60 -2.98 4.56 -15.34
N LEU A 61 -2.97 3.62 -14.38
CA LEU A 61 -1.75 3.20 -13.67
C LEU A 61 -0.95 2.16 -14.48
N LEU A 62 -1.62 1.31 -15.25
CA LEU A 62 -0.99 0.35 -16.19
C LEU A 62 -0.46 1.05 -17.46
N GLU A 63 -1.10 2.14 -17.90
CA GLU A 63 -0.62 3.04 -18.96
C GLU A 63 0.69 3.78 -18.60
N MET A 64 1.23 3.56 -17.39
CA MET A 64 2.52 4.07 -16.93
C MET A 64 3.63 3.01 -16.84
N ASP A 65 3.33 1.74 -17.14
CA ASP A 65 4.35 0.70 -17.32
C ASP A 65 5.02 0.83 -18.71
N ASP A 66 6.23 0.28 -18.86
CA ASP A 66 6.88 0.14 -20.17
C ASP A 66 6.27 -1.04 -20.95
N GLU A 67 6.36 -1.05 -22.30
CA GLU A 67 5.59 -1.98 -23.17
C GLU A 67 5.83 -3.48 -22.92
N ASP A 68 6.94 -3.86 -22.27
CA ASP A 68 7.39 -5.24 -22.07
C ASP A 68 7.23 -5.77 -20.62
N ASP A 69 6.87 -4.93 -19.61
CA ASP A 69 6.73 -5.38 -18.21
C ASP A 69 5.61 -4.68 -17.42
N ARG A 70 5.52 -4.93 -16.11
CA ARG A 70 4.65 -4.21 -15.16
C ARG A 70 5.34 -3.82 -13.84
N GLU A 71 6.65 -3.59 -13.83
CA GLU A 71 7.40 -3.29 -12.60
C GLU A 71 6.88 -2.01 -11.94
N PHE A 72 6.55 -0.96 -12.70
CA PHE A 72 6.10 0.30 -12.15
C PHE A 72 4.78 0.17 -11.39
N SER A 73 3.72 -0.33 -12.02
CA SER A 73 2.40 -0.50 -11.43
C SER A 73 2.40 -1.53 -10.28
N LYS A 74 3.12 -2.66 -10.44
CA LYS A 74 3.35 -3.68 -9.39
C LYS A 74 4.07 -3.04 -8.19
N SER A 75 5.06 -2.17 -8.40
CA SER A 75 5.75 -1.45 -7.31
C SER A 75 4.82 -0.49 -6.54
N ILE A 76 3.97 0.27 -7.23
CA ILE A 76 3.01 1.20 -6.61
C ILE A 76 1.96 0.44 -5.79
N VAL A 77 1.45 -0.68 -6.32
CA VAL A 77 0.47 -1.54 -5.65
C VAL A 77 1.06 -2.21 -4.40
N TRP A 78 2.30 -2.72 -4.47
CA TRP A 78 2.98 -3.29 -3.29
C TRP A 78 3.28 -2.22 -2.23
N ASN A 79 3.72 -1.03 -2.63
CA ASN A 79 3.95 0.07 -1.71
C ASN A 79 2.66 0.50 -0.99
N TYR A 80 1.53 0.52 -1.70
CA TYR A 80 0.21 0.73 -1.11
C TYR A 80 -0.16 -0.33 -0.06
N PHE A 81 0.15 -1.61 -0.29
CA PHE A 81 -0.10 -2.67 0.70
C PHE A 81 0.66 -2.43 2.02
N ASP A 82 1.94 -2.08 1.94
CA ASP A 82 2.77 -1.80 3.13
C ASP A 82 2.36 -0.51 3.85
N GLN A 83 1.96 0.53 3.10
CA GLN A 83 1.35 1.74 3.67
C GLN A 83 0.07 1.37 4.44
N ALA A 84 -0.89 0.69 3.80
CA ALA A 84 -2.17 0.33 4.41
C ALA A 84 -1.99 -0.52 5.68
N VAL A 85 -1.16 -1.56 5.61
CA VAL A 85 -0.85 -2.44 6.76
C VAL A 85 -0.15 -1.69 7.90
N THR A 86 0.56 -0.59 7.61
CA THR A 86 1.16 0.28 8.63
C THR A 86 0.12 1.22 9.22
N THR A 87 -0.59 1.97 8.38
CA THR A 87 -1.63 2.92 8.80
C THR A 87 -2.75 2.25 9.61
N PHE A 88 -3.13 1.01 9.32
CA PHE A 88 -4.10 0.27 10.14
C PHE A 88 -3.67 0.04 11.59
N LYS A 89 -2.36 -0.15 11.85
CA LYS A 89 -1.83 -0.31 13.21
C LYS A 89 -1.85 1.02 13.96
N GLU A 90 -1.56 2.11 13.25
CA GLU A 90 -1.63 3.48 13.78
C GLU A 90 -3.09 3.87 14.07
N MET A 91 -4.04 3.47 13.22
CA MET A 91 -5.48 3.64 13.45
C MET A 91 -5.98 2.83 14.65
N ASP A 92 -5.52 1.58 14.85
CA ASP A 92 -5.83 0.81 16.07
C ASP A 92 -5.31 1.49 17.34
N ALA A 93 -4.07 2.01 17.30
CA ALA A 93 -3.49 2.74 18.41
C ALA A 93 -4.26 4.04 18.70
N ALA A 94 -4.65 4.78 17.65
CA ALA A 94 -5.44 6.00 17.75
C ALA A 94 -6.87 5.74 18.28
N LEU A 95 -7.54 4.65 17.88
CA LEU A 95 -8.81 4.21 18.49
C LEU A 95 -8.63 3.85 19.97
N SER A 96 -7.59 3.09 20.32
CA SER A 96 -7.33 2.68 21.72
C SER A 96 -7.10 3.89 22.65
N THR A 97 -6.62 5.00 22.10
CA THR A 97 -6.39 6.28 22.79
C THR A 97 -7.49 7.32 22.54
N LYS A 98 -8.55 6.97 21.78
CA LYS A 98 -9.67 7.84 21.36
C LYS A 98 -9.25 9.12 20.62
N ASN A 99 -8.11 9.09 19.94
CA ASN A 99 -7.56 10.26 19.25
C ASN A 99 -8.24 10.50 17.89
N LEU A 100 -9.39 11.17 17.91
CA LEU A 100 -10.19 11.50 16.72
C LEU A 100 -9.42 12.30 15.66
N THR A 101 -8.57 13.24 16.08
CA THR A 101 -7.74 14.06 15.18
C THR A 101 -6.74 13.19 14.40
N GLU A 102 -6.11 12.22 15.06
CA GLU A 102 -5.21 11.27 14.42
C GLU A 102 -5.97 10.35 13.46
N LEU A 103 -7.13 9.82 13.88
CA LEU A 103 -7.99 9.00 13.01
C LEU A 103 -8.45 9.76 11.75
N SER A 104 -8.77 11.05 11.88
CA SER A 104 -9.06 11.90 10.72
C SER A 104 -7.85 12.10 9.81
N THR A 105 -6.63 12.07 10.35
CA THR A 105 -5.40 12.33 9.60
C THR A 105 -4.94 11.07 8.88
N LEU A 106 -4.92 9.94 9.57
CA LEU A 106 -4.64 8.62 9.01
C LEU A 106 -5.70 8.22 7.96
N GLY A 107 -6.99 8.53 8.20
CA GLY A 107 -8.05 8.34 7.21
C GLY A 107 -7.83 9.17 5.94
N HIS A 108 -7.42 10.44 6.09
CA HIS A 108 -7.09 11.28 4.93
C HIS A 108 -5.88 10.75 4.14
N PHE A 109 -4.83 10.31 4.84
CA PHE A 109 -3.64 9.71 4.22
C PHE A 109 -3.99 8.46 3.41
N LEU A 110 -4.67 7.48 4.05
CA LEU A 110 -5.02 6.23 3.38
C LEU A 110 -6.04 6.43 2.26
N LYS A 111 -6.96 7.41 2.36
CA LYS A 111 -7.83 7.82 1.24
C LYS A 111 -7.00 8.19 0.01
N GLY A 112 -5.93 8.98 0.18
CA GLY A 112 -5.05 9.40 -0.91
C GLY A 112 -4.35 8.22 -1.58
N SER A 113 -3.69 7.36 -0.80
CA SER A 113 -2.97 6.20 -1.34
C SER A 113 -3.91 5.16 -1.96
N SER A 114 -5.12 4.95 -1.41
CA SER A 114 -6.15 4.10 -2.02
C SER A 114 -6.70 4.69 -3.32
N ALA A 115 -6.86 6.01 -3.42
CA ALA A 115 -7.31 6.66 -4.64
C ALA A 115 -6.30 6.52 -5.78
N ALA A 116 -4.99 6.59 -5.48
CA ALA A 116 -3.92 6.44 -6.49
C ALA A 116 -3.85 5.02 -7.11
N VAL A 117 -4.37 4.01 -6.42
CA VAL A 117 -4.45 2.60 -6.89
C VAL A 117 -5.87 2.22 -7.36
N GLY A 118 -6.83 3.16 -7.30
CA GLY A 118 -8.21 2.91 -7.68
C GLY A 118 -9.00 2.02 -6.68
N VAL A 119 -8.57 1.87 -5.42
CA VAL A 119 -9.27 1.00 -4.46
C VAL A 119 -10.51 1.68 -3.87
N ILE A 120 -11.62 1.62 -4.62
CA ILE A 120 -12.90 2.31 -4.41
C ILE A 120 -13.34 2.27 -2.94
N LYS A 121 -13.64 1.07 -2.43
CA LYS A 121 -14.29 0.92 -1.11
C LYS A 121 -13.40 1.42 0.04
N VAL A 122 -12.08 1.23 -0.07
CA VAL A 122 -11.13 1.70 0.95
C VAL A 122 -11.03 3.22 0.93
N ARG A 123 -10.92 3.83 -0.26
CA ARG A 123 -10.98 5.30 -0.45
C ARG A 123 -12.23 5.89 0.21
N ASP A 124 -13.40 5.32 -0.07
CA ASP A 124 -14.70 5.87 0.35
C ASP A 124 -14.92 5.70 1.87
N HIS A 125 -14.63 4.53 2.44
CA HIS A 125 -14.68 4.36 3.90
C HIS A 125 -13.64 5.23 4.63
N CYS A 126 -12.46 5.47 4.05
CA CYS A 126 -11.45 6.38 4.62
C CYS A 126 -11.88 7.86 4.59
N GLU A 127 -12.71 8.28 3.61
CA GLU A 127 -13.38 9.58 3.64
C GLU A 127 -14.37 9.66 4.82
N HIS A 128 -15.20 8.64 5.03
CA HIS A 128 -16.09 8.61 6.19
C HIS A 128 -15.31 8.67 7.52
N MET A 129 -14.17 7.96 7.64
CA MET A 129 -13.26 8.11 8.79
C MET A 129 -12.72 9.55 8.95
N GLN A 130 -12.40 10.24 7.84
CA GLN A 130 -11.98 11.64 7.86
C GLN A 130 -13.09 12.59 8.35
N HIS A 131 -14.36 12.27 8.13
CA HIS A 131 -15.49 13.03 8.66
C HIS A 131 -15.79 12.69 10.12
N TYR A 132 -15.85 11.40 10.48
CA TYR A 132 -16.10 10.96 11.85
C TYR A 132 -15.02 11.46 12.83
N GLY A 133 -13.74 11.47 12.43
CA GLY A 133 -12.64 12.04 13.22
C GLY A 133 -12.71 13.57 13.42
N LYS A 134 -13.68 14.26 12.80
CA LYS A 134 -14.01 15.68 13.02
C LYS A 134 -15.36 15.87 13.74
N CYS A 135 -15.93 14.79 14.28
CA CYS A 135 -17.30 14.72 14.80
C CYS A 135 -18.37 15.15 13.80
N HIS A 136 -18.13 14.91 12.50
CA HIS A 136 -19.12 15.11 11.44
C HIS A 136 -19.74 13.78 11.03
N GLY A 137 -20.92 13.82 10.40
CA GLY A 137 -21.61 12.67 9.85
C GLY A 137 -20.94 12.11 8.59
N GLU A 138 -21.55 11.07 8.03
CA GLU A 138 -21.10 10.39 6.80
C GLU A 138 -21.09 11.33 5.58
N ASP A 139 -22.02 12.31 5.61
CA ASP A 139 -22.19 13.42 4.67
C ASP A 139 -21.15 14.55 4.84
N GLY A 140 -20.31 14.49 5.86
CA GLY A 140 -19.35 15.53 6.22
C GLY A 140 -19.97 16.85 6.73
N VAL A 141 -21.29 16.92 6.92
CA VAL A 141 -22.05 18.16 7.22
C VAL A 141 -22.90 18.03 8.48
N SER A 142 -23.56 16.88 8.68
CA SER A 142 -24.23 16.54 9.94
C SER A 142 -23.23 16.52 11.09
N LYS A 143 -23.70 16.70 12.33
CA LYS A 143 -22.84 16.66 13.53
C LYS A 143 -23.12 15.42 14.36
N LEU A 144 -22.05 14.85 14.89
CA LEU A 144 -22.07 13.74 15.85
C LEU A 144 -21.54 14.22 17.21
N THR A 145 -21.90 13.50 18.27
CA THR A 145 -21.14 13.50 19.53
C THR A 145 -19.80 12.76 19.37
N GLU A 146 -18.89 12.97 20.32
CA GLU A 146 -17.62 12.23 20.39
C GLU A 146 -17.85 10.72 20.54
N GLU A 147 -18.92 10.32 21.23
CA GLU A 147 -19.28 8.93 21.50
C GLU A 147 -19.80 8.23 20.24
N GLU A 148 -20.73 8.85 19.50
CA GLU A 148 -21.20 8.37 18.19
C GLU A 148 -20.07 8.32 17.15
N ALA A 149 -19.16 9.31 17.17
CA ALA A 149 -18.01 9.35 16.28
C ALA A 149 -17.04 8.18 16.54
N LEU A 150 -16.75 7.86 17.80
CA LEU A 150 -15.91 6.72 18.19
C LEU A 150 -16.55 5.37 17.86
N GLU A 151 -17.87 5.22 18.05
CA GLU A 151 -18.60 4.02 17.65
C GLU A 151 -18.49 3.80 16.13
N LYS A 152 -18.81 4.83 15.33
CA LYS A 152 -18.69 4.76 13.87
C LYS A 152 -17.27 4.49 13.39
N LEU A 153 -16.25 5.14 13.96
CA LEU A 153 -14.84 4.88 13.61
C LEU A 153 -14.41 3.45 13.92
N THR A 154 -14.95 2.84 14.98
CA THR A 154 -14.65 1.45 15.34
C THR A 154 -15.25 0.45 14.34
N VAL A 155 -16.50 0.71 13.91
CA VAL A 155 -17.16 -0.08 12.85
C VAL A 155 -16.43 0.12 11.52
N THR A 156 -16.26 1.37 11.06
CA THR A 156 -15.65 1.67 9.77
C THR A 156 -14.21 1.19 9.66
N LEU A 157 -13.36 1.28 10.70
CA LEU A 157 -12.01 0.69 10.62
C LEU A 157 -12.07 -0.83 10.41
N THR A 158 -13.06 -1.51 11.00
CA THR A 158 -13.28 -2.95 10.80
C THR A 158 -13.68 -3.25 9.35
N ASP A 159 -14.60 -2.46 8.79
CA ASP A 159 -15.02 -2.58 7.39
C ASP A 159 -13.87 -2.32 6.41
N VAL A 160 -13.11 -1.22 6.60
CA VAL A 160 -11.95 -0.86 5.76
C VAL A 160 -10.95 -2.02 5.70
N LYS A 161 -10.67 -2.68 6.84
CA LYS A 161 -9.78 -3.84 6.93
C LYS A 161 -10.32 -5.09 6.25
N VAL A 162 -11.63 -5.20 6.03
CA VAL A 162 -12.24 -6.26 5.21
C VAL A 162 -12.13 -5.90 3.72
N GLN A 163 -12.57 -4.70 3.34
CA GLN A 163 -12.53 -4.27 1.92
C GLN A 163 -11.10 -4.22 1.38
N TYR A 164 -10.12 -3.82 2.20
CA TYR A 164 -8.70 -3.89 1.86
C TYR A 164 -8.22 -5.31 1.55
N LYS A 165 -8.67 -6.33 2.29
CA LYS A 165 -8.30 -7.73 2.02
C LYS A 165 -8.94 -8.26 0.75
N GLU A 166 -10.16 -7.79 0.43
CA GLU A 166 -10.86 -8.10 -0.81
C GLU A 166 -10.06 -7.54 -2.01
N ALA A 167 -9.73 -6.24 -1.97
CA ALA A 167 -8.93 -5.56 -2.98
C ALA A 167 -7.51 -6.11 -3.12
N ALA A 168 -6.80 -6.32 -2.00
CA ALA A 168 -5.45 -6.86 -2.01
C ALA A 168 -5.38 -8.33 -2.44
N LYS A 169 -6.49 -9.08 -2.40
CA LYS A 169 -6.57 -10.40 -3.04
C LYS A 169 -6.75 -10.28 -4.55
N ALA A 170 -7.68 -9.43 -5.00
CA ALA A 170 -7.96 -9.23 -6.43
C ALA A 170 -6.73 -8.69 -7.18
N LEU A 171 -6.11 -7.63 -6.65
CA LEU A 171 -4.89 -7.05 -7.21
C LEU A 171 -3.73 -8.04 -7.26
N LYS A 172 -3.56 -8.91 -6.24
CA LYS A 172 -2.49 -9.91 -6.28
C LYS A 172 -2.71 -10.96 -7.35
N ALA A 173 -3.91 -11.55 -7.44
CA ALA A 173 -4.24 -12.50 -8.50
C ALA A 173 -3.92 -11.93 -9.89
N PHE A 174 -4.28 -10.67 -10.15
CA PHE A 174 -3.96 -9.97 -11.41
C PHE A 174 -2.47 -9.83 -11.74
N TYR A 175 -1.57 -9.71 -10.75
CA TYR A 175 -0.11 -9.67 -10.96
C TYR A 175 0.58 -11.03 -10.77
N ASP A 176 -0.11 -12.02 -10.21
CA ASP A 176 0.35 -13.40 -10.05
C ASP A 176 0.02 -14.24 -11.31
N GLU A 177 -1.10 -13.96 -12.01
CA GLU A 177 -1.53 -14.63 -13.26
C GLU A 177 -0.64 -14.32 -14.48
N GLU A 178 0.27 -13.35 -14.39
CA GLU A 178 1.22 -12.99 -15.46
C GLU A 178 2.67 -13.42 -15.17
N ASP A 179 2.99 -13.79 -13.93
CA ASP A 179 4.27 -14.43 -13.58
C ASP A 179 4.38 -15.85 -14.22
N GLU A 180 3.26 -16.47 -14.61
CA GLU A 180 3.21 -17.74 -15.36
C GLU A 180 3.37 -17.57 -16.90
N GLY A 181 3.77 -16.38 -17.37
CA GLY A 181 3.88 -16.05 -18.80
C GLY A 181 5.22 -16.36 -19.49
N GLU A 182 6.32 -16.50 -18.75
CA GLU A 182 7.69 -16.56 -19.30
C GLU A 182 8.43 -17.87 -18.97
N ASP A 183 8.11 -18.95 -19.69
CA ASP A 183 8.80 -20.26 -19.51
C ASP A 183 8.99 -21.02 -20.86
N GLU A 184 9.44 -20.32 -21.92
CA GLU A 184 9.85 -20.95 -23.19
C GLU A 184 11.36 -20.76 -23.52
N GLU A 185 12.05 -21.90 -23.63
CA GLU A 185 13.39 -22.13 -24.24
C GLU A 185 14.67 -21.47 -23.64
N GLU A 186 15.32 -22.19 -22.69
CA GLU A 186 16.77 -22.46 -22.82
C GLU A 186 17.06 -23.98 -22.75
N ALA A 187 16.71 -24.70 -23.81
CA ALA A 187 17.00 -26.12 -23.97
C ALA A 187 18.49 -26.38 -24.30
N THR A 188 19.38 -26.23 -23.31
CA THR A 188 20.83 -26.47 -23.49
C THR A 188 21.15 -27.93 -23.88
N PRO A 189 21.74 -28.19 -25.07
CA PRO A 189 22.14 -29.54 -25.46
C PRO A 189 23.49 -29.87 -24.81
N ALA A 190 23.50 -30.77 -23.83
CA ALA A 190 24.74 -31.17 -23.15
C ALA A 190 25.74 -31.86 -24.10
N GLU A 191 26.91 -31.27 -24.28
CA GLU A 191 28.01 -31.88 -25.02
C GLU A 191 28.48 -33.18 -24.34
N THR A 192 28.63 -34.26 -25.10
CA THR A 192 29.26 -35.50 -24.61
C THR A 192 30.31 -36.02 -25.60
N GLU A 193 31.54 -35.51 -25.49
CA GLU A 193 32.68 -36.04 -26.25
C GLU A 193 33.02 -37.48 -25.83
N ALA A 194 32.67 -38.46 -26.68
CA ALA A 194 33.14 -39.84 -26.57
C ALA A 194 34.21 -40.12 -27.63
N LYS A 195 35.44 -40.42 -27.22
CA LYS A 195 36.59 -40.62 -28.12
C LYS A 195 36.53 -41.96 -28.86
N ALA A 196 37.01 -41.95 -30.10
CA ALA A 196 37.12 -43.13 -30.96
C ALA A 196 38.35 -44.01 -30.66
N ASP A 197 38.21 -45.29 -31.03
CA ASP A 197 39.17 -46.36 -31.40
C ASP A 197 40.68 -46.27 -31.03
N PRO A 198 41.27 -47.44 -30.74
CA PRO A 198 41.92 -48.19 -31.83
C PRO A 198 41.37 -49.62 -32.06
N PRO A 199 41.35 -50.11 -33.31
CA PRO A 199 40.72 -51.39 -33.68
C PRO A 199 41.62 -52.63 -33.50
N THR A 200 40.98 -53.80 -33.34
CA THR A 200 41.61 -55.12 -33.36
C THR A 200 41.35 -55.90 -34.65
N THR A 201 42.39 -56.58 -35.16
CA THR A 201 42.32 -57.79 -36.03
C THR A 201 43.65 -58.55 -35.85
N GLU A 202 43.66 -59.85 -35.50
CA GLU A 202 43.47 -61.04 -36.37
C GLU A 202 44.67 -61.25 -37.33
N LYS A 203 45.41 -62.38 -37.45
CA LYS A 203 45.29 -63.82 -37.01
C LYS A 203 46.73 -64.36 -36.65
N ALA A 204 47.11 -65.63 -36.44
CA ALA A 204 46.52 -66.97 -36.69
C ALA A 204 47.09 -68.09 -35.76
N GLU A 205 46.85 -69.35 -36.18
CA GLU A 205 47.39 -70.66 -35.74
C GLU A 205 48.94 -70.80 -35.91
N ALA A 206 49.64 -71.88 -35.50
CA ALA A 206 49.23 -73.26 -35.13
C ALA A 206 50.19 -73.94 -34.10
N SER A 207 49.87 -75.18 -33.72
CA SER A 207 50.63 -76.03 -32.78
C SER A 207 51.94 -76.61 -33.33
N ALA A 208 52.96 -76.70 -32.47
CA ALA A 208 53.81 -77.89 -32.27
C ALA A 208 54.66 -77.74 -30.99
#